data_AF-A0A6M3ISJ6-F1
#
_entry.id   AF-A0A6M3ISJ6-F1
#
_cell.length_a   1.000
_cell.length_b   1.000
_cell.length_c   1.000
_cell.angle_alpha   90.00
_cell.angle_beta   90.00
_cell.angle_gamma   90.00
#
_symmetry.space_group_name_H-M   'P 1'
#
loop_
_entity.id
_entity.type
_entity.pdbx_description
1 polymer ?
#
loop_
_entity_poly.entity_id
_entity_poly.type
_entity_poly.pdbx_seq_one_letter_code
_entity_poly.pdbx_strand_id
1 'polypeptide(L)'
;MKKKKNIYLENSDILTELTEFRKKGIVSEELGIMIVKIANNYSKLGSFSGYTWREDMVSEAVLTCIKYLHNFNPDKSSNPFSYITTICKNAFINYITKQKKHSNIKDICFKNKDIFNETGYVEKAINYERIIE
;
A
#
# COMPACT_ATOMS: atom_id res chain seq x y z
N MET A 1 -15.27 -27.55 -23.84
CA MET A 1 -13.98 -27.23 -23.19
C MET A 1 -14.25 -27.01 -21.70
N LYS A 2 -13.61 -27.78 -20.79
CA LYS A 2 -13.79 -27.60 -19.35
C LYS A 2 -13.21 -26.24 -18.94
N LYS A 3 -14.02 -25.30 -18.42
CA LYS A 3 -13.51 -24.08 -17.79
C LYS A 3 -12.60 -24.50 -16.63
N LYS A 4 -11.31 -24.15 -16.69
CA LYS A 4 -10.38 -24.35 -15.56
C LYS A 4 -10.92 -23.51 -14.39
N LYS A 5 -11.26 -24.17 -13.28
CA LYS A 5 -11.64 -23.51 -12.03
C LYS A 5 -10.36 -23.08 -11.30
N ASN A 6 -9.62 -22.15 -11.89
CA ASN A 6 -8.44 -21.59 -11.24
C ASN A 6 -8.91 -20.47 -10.30
N ILE A 7 -8.98 -20.79 -9.01
CA ILE A 7 -9.27 -19.84 -7.92
C ILE A 7 -8.05 -18.94 -7.66
N TYR A 8 -6.86 -19.36 -8.11
CA TYR A 8 -5.59 -18.69 -7.87
C TYR A 8 -4.96 -18.21 -9.18
N LEU A 9 -4.33 -17.04 -9.09
CA LEU A 9 -3.48 -16.49 -10.15
C LEU A 9 -2.26 -17.40 -10.31
N GLU A 10 -2.01 -17.87 -11.53
CA GLU A 10 -0.84 -18.68 -11.84
C GLU A 10 0.38 -17.78 -12.07
N ASN A 11 1.55 -18.21 -11.59
CA ASN A 11 2.80 -17.46 -11.77
C ASN A 11 3.18 -17.28 -13.25
N SER A 12 2.82 -18.24 -14.11
CA SER A 12 3.04 -18.18 -15.56
C SER A 12 2.34 -16.98 -16.20
N ASP A 13 1.11 -16.70 -15.76
CA ASP A 13 0.25 -15.71 -16.36
C ASP A 13 0.78 -14.31 -16.01
N ILE A 14 1.14 -14.11 -14.74
CA ILE A 14 1.79 -12.88 -14.26
C ILE A 14 3.11 -12.63 -15.00
N LEU A 15 3.92 -13.68 -15.21
CA LEU A 15 5.19 -13.54 -15.92
C LEU A 15 5.00 -13.15 -17.39
N THR A 16 3.96 -13.68 -18.03
CA THR A 16 3.61 -13.36 -19.42
C THR A 16 3.24 -11.88 -19.53
N GLU A 17 2.34 -11.41 -18.66
CA GLU A 17 1.93 -10.01 -18.62
C GLU A 17 3.08 -9.06 -18.27
N LEU A 18 3.98 -9.45 -17.36
CA LEU A 18 5.18 -8.67 -17.06
C LEU A 18 6.14 -8.56 -18.25
N THR A 19 6.23 -9.61 -19.06
CA THR A 19 7.03 -9.60 -20.29
C THR A 19 6.43 -8.65 -21.32
N GLU A 20 5.10 -8.62 -21.44
CA GLU A 20 4.41 -7.64 -22.29
C GLU A 20 4.58 -6.21 -21.78
N PHE A 21 4.42 -6.00 -20.47
CA PHE A 21 4.65 -4.71 -19.81
C PHE A 21 6.05 -4.18 -20.10
N ARG A 22 7.08 -5.04 -20.03
CA ARG A 22 8.47 -4.64 -20.33
C ARG A 22 8.67 -4.21 -21.79
N LYS A 23 7.88 -4.75 -22.73
CA LYS A 23 7.92 -4.38 -24.15
C LYS A 23 7.16 -3.09 -24.44
N LYS A 24 5.96 -2.95 -23.87
CA LYS A 24 5.03 -1.83 -24.17
C LYS A 24 5.24 -0.62 -23.27
N GLY A 25 5.78 -0.80 -22.07
CA GLY A 25 5.90 0.22 -21.02
C GLY A 25 4.57 0.59 -20.35
N ILE A 26 3.47 -0.10 -20.68
CA ILE A 26 2.12 0.20 -20.20
C ILE A 26 1.57 -1.05 -19.52
N VAL A 27 1.01 -0.88 -18.32
CA VAL A 27 0.36 -1.95 -17.55
C VAL A 27 -0.92 -2.35 -18.27
N SER A 28 -1.09 -3.64 -18.57
CA SER A 28 -2.33 -4.17 -19.14
C SER A 28 -3.45 -4.18 -18.08
N GLU A 29 -4.70 -4.12 -18.52
CA GLU A 29 -5.86 -4.23 -17.63
C GLU A 29 -5.83 -5.53 -16.82
N GLU A 30 -5.48 -6.65 -17.47
CA GLU A 30 -5.35 -7.94 -16.81
C GLU A 30 -4.30 -7.90 -15.70
N LEU A 31 -3.09 -7.37 -15.97
CA LEU A 31 -2.05 -7.24 -14.96
C LEU A 31 -2.48 -6.35 -13.78
N GLY A 32 -3.20 -5.26 -14.07
CA GLY A 32 -3.82 -4.41 -13.06
C GLY A 32 -4.77 -5.19 -12.16
N ILE A 33 -5.70 -5.94 -12.74
CA ILE A 33 -6.64 -6.81 -12.03
C ILE A 33 -5.91 -7.85 -11.18
N MET A 34 -4.83 -8.45 -11.69
CA MET A 34 -4.01 -9.42 -10.95
C MET A 34 -3.39 -8.77 -9.70
N ILE A 35 -2.76 -7.60 -9.84
CA ILE A 35 -2.13 -6.86 -8.73
C ILE A 35 -3.17 -6.48 -7.68
N VAL A 36 -4.33 -5.97 -8.10
CA VAL A 36 -5.43 -5.59 -7.20
C VAL A 36 -5.93 -6.80 -6.40
N LYS A 37 -6.10 -7.96 -7.05
CA LYS A 37 -6.49 -9.21 -6.38
C LYS A 37 -5.46 -9.67 -5.34
N ILE A 38 -4.17 -9.58 -5.68
CA ILE A 38 -3.06 -9.94 -4.77
C ILE A 38 -3.08 -9.03 -3.55
N ALA A 39 -3.11 -7.70 -3.75
CA ALA A 39 -3.12 -6.72 -2.66
C ALA A 39 -4.34 -6.89 -1.75
N ASN A 40 -5.53 -7.07 -2.34
CA ASN A 40 -6.77 -7.30 -1.59
C ASN A 40 -6.70 -8.55 -0.71
N ASN A 41 -6.24 -9.68 -1.26
CA ASN A 41 -6.11 -10.91 -0.47
C ASN A 41 -5.02 -10.77 0.61
N TYR A 42 -3.91 -10.10 0.32
CA TYR A 42 -2.86 -9.86 1.30
C TYR A 42 -3.35 -8.99 2.48
N SER A 43 -4.26 -8.04 2.20
CA SER A 43 -4.86 -7.19 3.25
C SER A 43 -5.74 -7.94 4.24
N LYS A 44 -6.18 -9.16 3.92
CA LYS A 44 -7.01 -10.01 4.80
C LYS A 44 -6.21 -10.77 5.84
N LEU A 45 -4.87 -10.77 5.75
CA LEU A 45 -4.01 -11.38 6.76
C LEU A 45 -4.21 -10.68 8.11
N GLY A 46 -4.12 -11.44 9.21
CA GLY A 46 -4.40 -10.94 10.57
C GLY A 46 -3.59 -9.70 10.96
N SER A 47 -2.39 -9.53 10.42
CA SER A 47 -1.55 -8.34 10.65
C SER A 47 -2.11 -7.06 10.03
N PHE A 48 -3.01 -7.16 9.05
CA PHE A 48 -3.47 -6.06 8.20
C PHE A 48 -5.00 -5.90 8.15
N SER A 49 -5.75 -6.93 8.52
CA SER A 49 -7.22 -6.95 8.38
C SER A 49 -7.96 -6.02 9.35
N GLY A 50 -7.36 -5.69 10.49
CA GLY A 50 -7.99 -4.93 11.58
C GLY A 50 -8.03 -3.41 11.40
N TYR A 51 -7.48 -2.86 10.32
CA TYR A 51 -7.44 -1.40 10.11
C TYR A 51 -8.69 -0.89 9.39
N THR A 52 -9.25 0.22 9.86
CA THR A 52 -10.45 0.85 9.26
C THR A 52 -10.19 1.43 7.87
N TRP A 53 -8.96 1.85 7.59
CA TRP A 53 -8.47 2.39 6.31
C TRP A 53 -7.81 1.33 5.41
N ARG A 54 -8.28 0.07 5.50
CA ARG A 54 -7.70 -1.05 4.73
C ARG A 54 -7.78 -0.84 3.21
N GLU A 55 -8.87 -0.27 2.71
CA GLU A 55 -9.05 -0.03 1.26
C GLU A 55 -8.07 1.03 0.72
N ASP A 56 -7.82 2.09 1.48
CA ASP A 56 -6.81 3.10 1.12
C ASP A 56 -5.40 2.50 1.15
N MET A 57 -5.12 1.66 2.14
CA MET A 57 -3.86 0.91 2.23
C MET A 57 -3.65 -0.02 1.04
N VAL A 58 -4.72 -0.70 0.57
CA VAL A 58 -4.69 -1.52 -0.65
C VAL A 58 -4.38 -0.64 -1.87
N SER A 59 -5.03 0.52 -1.99
CA SER A 59 -4.83 1.46 -3.11
C SER A 59 -3.39 1.98 -3.18
N GLU A 60 -2.81 2.38 -2.04
CA GLU A 60 -1.39 2.79 -1.96
C GLU A 60 -0.44 1.65 -2.36
N ALA A 61 -0.75 0.40 -1.97
CA ALA A 61 0.07 -0.74 -2.35
C ALA A 61 0.00 -1.06 -3.85
N VAL A 62 -1.18 -0.97 -4.46
CA VAL A 62 -1.35 -1.15 -5.91
C VAL A 62 -0.54 -0.09 -6.67
N LEU A 63 -0.61 1.19 -6.24
CA LEU A 63 0.20 2.26 -6.81
C LEU A 63 1.70 1.98 -6.68
N THR A 64 2.13 1.50 -5.52
CA THR A 64 3.54 1.16 -5.26
C THR A 64 3.99 -0.02 -6.13
N CYS A 65 3.16 -1.04 -6.30
CA CYS A 65 3.43 -2.16 -7.20
C CYS A 65 3.63 -1.68 -8.63
N ILE A 66 2.73 -0.85 -9.16
CA ILE A 66 2.85 -0.29 -10.52
C ILE A 66 4.14 0.52 -10.65
N LYS A 67 4.43 1.39 -9.67
CA LYS A 67 5.63 2.22 -9.66
C LYS A 67 6.91 1.39 -9.77
N TYR A 68 7.00 0.27 -9.07
CA TYR A 68 8.23 -0.54 -9.00
C TYR A 68 8.22 -1.79 -9.90
N LEU A 69 7.15 -2.02 -10.65
CA LEU A 69 6.97 -3.23 -11.46
C LEU A 69 8.11 -3.46 -12.47
N HIS A 70 8.63 -2.37 -13.04
CA HIS A 70 9.72 -2.37 -14.01
C HIS A 70 11.05 -2.89 -13.45
N ASN A 71 11.21 -2.94 -12.12
CA ASN A 71 12.42 -3.44 -11.48
C ASN A 71 12.44 -4.97 -11.33
N PHE A 72 11.33 -5.65 -11.67
CA PHE A 72 11.32 -7.11 -11.68
C PHE A 72 12.26 -7.66 -12.75
N ASN A 73 13.21 -8.50 -12.35
CA ASN A 73 14.15 -9.14 -13.26
C ASN A 73 13.96 -10.68 -13.24
N PRO A 74 13.46 -11.29 -14.34
CA PRO A 74 13.24 -12.73 -14.42
C PRO A 74 14.52 -13.55 -14.35
N ASP A 75 15.68 -12.98 -14.70
CA ASP A 75 16.99 -13.66 -14.63
C ASP A 75 17.44 -13.89 -13.19
N LYS A 76 16.95 -13.04 -12.25
CA LYS A 76 17.30 -13.11 -10.83
C LYS A 76 16.26 -13.85 -10.00
N SER A 77 14.99 -13.79 -10.38
CA SER A 77 13.90 -14.45 -9.68
C SER A 77 12.82 -14.89 -10.66
N SER A 78 12.49 -16.18 -10.63
CA SER A 78 11.44 -16.76 -11.46
C SER A 78 10.03 -16.56 -10.90
N ASN A 79 9.90 -16.02 -9.68
CA ASN A 79 8.60 -15.91 -9.00
C ASN A 79 8.11 -14.45 -8.90
N PRO A 80 7.31 -13.98 -9.86
CA PRO A 80 6.77 -12.62 -9.85
C PRO A 80 5.74 -12.39 -8.73
N PHE A 81 5.00 -13.43 -8.31
CA PHE A 81 4.04 -13.31 -7.20
C PHE A 81 4.73 -12.96 -5.88
N SER A 82 5.86 -13.62 -5.59
CA SER A 82 6.68 -13.29 -4.40
C SER A 82 7.19 -11.85 -4.44
N TYR A 83 7.59 -11.37 -5.62
CA TYR A 83 8.01 -9.99 -5.80
C TYR A 83 6.87 -8.99 -5.51
N ILE A 84 5.69 -9.20 -6.11
CA ILE A 84 4.52 -8.33 -5.89
C ILE A 84 4.09 -8.35 -4.42
N THR A 85 3.97 -9.54 -3.80
CA THR A 85 3.57 -9.64 -2.39
C THR A 85 4.56 -8.97 -1.44
N THR A 86 5.86 -9.01 -1.76
CA THR A 86 6.89 -8.29 -1.01
C THR A 86 6.70 -6.78 -1.09
N ILE A 87 6.40 -6.25 -2.29
CA ILE A 87 6.07 -4.83 -2.46
C ILE A 87 4.83 -4.46 -1.64
N CYS A 88 3.75 -5.26 -1.73
CA CYS A 88 2.53 -5.04 -0.96
C CYS A 88 2.80 -4.98 0.55
N LYS A 89 3.58 -5.94 1.09
CA LYS A 89 3.95 -5.96 2.50
C LYS A 89 4.64 -4.66 2.93
N ASN A 90 5.63 -4.20 2.18
CA ASN A 90 6.38 -2.99 2.51
C ASN A 90 5.49 -1.74 2.38
N ALA A 91 4.64 -1.67 1.36
CA ALA A 91 3.69 -0.57 1.18
C ALA A 91 2.69 -0.49 2.34
N PHE A 92 2.17 -1.64 2.81
CA PHE A 92 1.26 -1.69 3.95
C PHE A 92 1.93 -1.19 5.23
N ILE A 93 3.13 -1.67 5.54
CA ILE A 93 3.90 -1.22 6.72
C ILE A 93 4.14 0.30 6.67
N ASN A 94 4.49 0.82 5.50
CA ASN A 94 4.72 2.25 5.31
C ASN A 94 3.42 3.05 5.50
N TYR A 95 2.30 2.58 4.94
CA TYR A 95 1.00 3.24 5.11
C TYR A 95 0.56 3.26 6.57
N ILE A 96 0.70 2.13 7.28
CA ILE A 96 0.40 2.03 8.72
C ILE A 96 1.23 3.06 9.51
N THR A 97 2.52 3.16 9.21
CA THR A 97 3.43 4.10 9.88
C THR A 97 2.99 5.56 9.63
N LYS A 98 2.65 5.91 8.38
CA LYS A 98 2.12 7.24 8.04
C LYS A 98 0.83 7.54 8.81
N GLN A 99 -0.12 6.59 8.84
CA GLN A 99 -1.40 6.75 9.54
C GLN A 99 -1.21 6.94 11.06
N LYS A 100 -0.30 6.17 11.68
CA LYS A 100 0.05 6.36 13.09
C LYS A 100 0.65 7.73 13.35
N LYS A 101 1.53 8.22 12.47
CA LYS A 101 2.08 9.58 12.57
C LYS A 101 0.97 10.64 12.49
N HIS A 102 0.03 10.50 11.57
CA HIS A 102 -1.11 11.42 11.47
C HIS A 102 -2.00 11.38 12.72
N SER A 103 -2.28 10.21 13.29
CA SER A 103 -3.02 10.10 14.55
C SER A 103 -2.30 10.77 15.70
N ASN A 104 -0.99 10.58 15.83
CA ASN A 104 -0.19 11.22 16.88
C ASN A 104 -0.20 12.75 16.75
N ILE A 105 -0.07 13.28 15.53
CA ILE A 105 -0.17 14.73 15.26
C ILE A 105 -1.57 15.25 15.63
N LYS A 106 -2.62 14.47 15.36
CA LYS A 106 -3.98 14.82 15.76
C LYS A 106 -4.09 14.91 17.29
N ASP A 107 -3.61 13.90 18.03
CA ASP A 107 -3.67 13.84 19.50
C ASP A 107 -2.87 14.97 20.17
N ILE A 108 -1.59 15.13 19.79
CA ILE A 108 -0.98 16.42 19.44
C ILE A 108 -1.79 17.71 19.67
N CYS A 109 -2.44 18.08 18.57
CA CYS A 109 -3.27 19.26 18.43
C CYS A 109 -4.43 19.30 19.43
N PHE A 110 -5.03 18.16 19.78
CA PHE A 110 -6.13 18.11 20.74
C PHE A 110 -5.68 18.38 22.18
N LYS A 111 -4.61 17.74 22.65
CA LYS A 111 -4.08 17.97 24.01
C LYS A 111 -3.66 19.42 24.24
N ASN A 112 -3.08 20.05 23.21
CA ASN A 112 -2.71 21.46 23.28
C ASN A 112 -3.92 22.40 23.30
N LYS A 113 -5.14 21.94 22.99
CA LYS A 113 -6.37 22.75 23.11
C LYS A 113 -6.97 22.72 24.52
N ASP A 114 -6.83 21.63 25.28
CA ASP A 114 -7.43 21.51 26.62
C ASP A 114 -6.77 22.42 27.67
N ILE A 115 -5.59 22.97 27.40
CA ILE A 115 -4.93 23.98 28.25
C ILE A 115 -5.58 25.38 28.12
N PHE A 116 -6.51 25.59 27.17
CA PHE A 116 -7.07 26.91 26.85
C PHE A 116 -8.46 27.23 27.44
N ASN A 117 -9.01 26.41 28.33
CA ASN A 117 -10.25 26.74 29.03
C ASN A 117 -9.97 27.38 30.39
N GLU A 118 -9.36 28.57 30.41
CA GLU A 118 -9.56 29.51 31.53
C GLU A 118 -9.17 30.97 31.22
N THR A 119 -8.25 31.27 30.29
CA THR A 119 -7.95 32.67 29.93
C THR A 119 -7.46 32.82 28.49
N GLY A 120 -8.18 33.60 27.67
CA GLY A 120 -7.72 34.30 26.46
C GLY A 120 -7.02 33.49 25.36
N TYR A 121 -7.56 33.51 24.13
CA TYR A 121 -6.91 32.94 22.94
C TYR A 121 -5.49 33.49 22.75
N VAL A 122 -4.49 32.61 22.86
CA VAL A 122 -3.12 32.86 22.38
C VAL A 122 -2.90 31.97 21.17
N GLU A 123 -3.09 32.52 19.96
CA GLU A 123 -2.78 31.82 18.71
C GLU A 123 -1.26 31.62 18.59
N LYS A 124 -0.74 30.52 19.15
CA LYS A 124 0.54 29.97 18.68
C LYS A 124 0.22 28.91 17.64
N ALA A 125 0.47 29.25 16.38
CA ALA A 125 0.44 28.27 15.29
C ALA A 125 1.26 27.04 15.67
N ILE A 126 0.70 25.86 15.40
CA ILE A 126 1.35 24.58 15.73
C ILE A 126 2.66 24.50 14.97
N ASN A 127 3.79 24.44 15.68
CA ASN A 127 5.09 24.27 15.05
C ASN A 127 5.25 22.80 14.61
N TYR A 128 4.92 22.53 13.35
CA TYR A 128 5.00 21.19 12.76
C TYR A 128 6.42 20.61 12.75
N GLU A 129 7.47 21.44 12.71
CA GLU A 129 8.86 20.96 12.70
C GLU A 129 9.22 20.26 14.02
N ARG A 130 8.73 20.77 15.15
CA ARG A 130 8.98 20.19 16.50
C ARG A 130 8.23 18.89 16.80
N ILE A 131 7.25 18.52 15.97
CA ILE A 131 6.42 17.31 16.13
C ILE A 131 6.97 16.16 15.26
N ILE A 132 7.86 16.46 14.32
CA ILE A 132 8.38 15.52 13.33
C ILE A 132 9.73 14.89 13.77
N GLU A 133 10.41 15.48 14.75
CA GLU A 133 11.56 14.90 15.48
C GLU A 133 11.14 13.74 16.41
#